data_AF-V4B7G7-F1
#
_entry.id   AF-V4B7G7-F1
#
_cell.length_a   1.000
_cell.length_b   1.000
_cell.length_c   1.000
_cell.angle_alpha   90.00
_cell.angle_beta   90.00
_cell.angle_gamma   90.00
#
_symmetry.space_group_name_H-M   'P 1'
#
loop_
_entity.id
_entity.type
_entity.pdbx_description
1 polymer ?
#
loop_
_entity_poly.entity_id
_entity_poly.type
_entity_poly.pdbx_seq_one_letter_code
_entity_poly.pdbx_strand_id
1 'polypeptide(L)'
;MEVQETTTKPGKSNRFCFCAFISTFILLAILIILVSAVLHKIHSQGPTPSSFIPSRGATVNERFPGYFRTKKQQENFEKENRFVHTGCCNSDPHYVSPTYWVDSEDVNRTIAQFDGHQQYFLQESCIQIANCLSCRCQTLPYLVTAVYVVAVDSYDVGWFDLGSCCKCINS
;
A
#
# COMPACT_ATOMS: atom_id res chain seq x y z
N MET A 1 50.87 -63.80 -27.57
CA MET A 1 50.03 -62.76 -28.18
C MET A 1 48.74 -63.45 -28.60
N GLU A 2 47.65 -63.14 -27.91
CA GLU A 2 46.30 -63.53 -28.32
C GLU A 2 45.38 -62.39 -27.86
N VAL A 3 44.93 -61.59 -28.82
CA VAL A 3 44.07 -60.43 -28.60
C VAL A 3 42.64 -60.93 -28.78
N GLN A 4 41.87 -61.03 -27.69
CA GLN A 4 40.44 -61.35 -27.76
C GLN A 4 39.64 -60.08 -28.06
N GLU A 5 39.14 -59.98 -29.29
CA GLU A 5 38.12 -59.00 -29.69
C GLU A 5 36.78 -59.33 -29.02
N THR A 6 36.35 -58.48 -28.11
CA THR A 6 35.02 -58.52 -27.51
C THR A 6 34.02 -57.78 -28.40
N THR A 7 33.20 -58.53 -29.13
CA THR A 7 32.12 -58.02 -29.98
C THR A 7 30.96 -57.50 -29.12
N THR A 8 30.83 -56.19 -29.02
CA THR A 8 29.71 -55.53 -28.34
C THR A 8 28.48 -55.51 -29.27
N LYS A 9 27.36 -56.12 -28.84
CA LYS A 9 26.09 -56.08 -29.57
C LYS A 9 25.48 -54.67 -29.55
N PRO A 10 24.96 -54.15 -30.67
CA PRO A 10 24.29 -52.85 -30.70
C PRO A 10 22.99 -52.90 -29.90
N GLY A 11 22.91 -52.05 -28.88
CA GLY A 11 21.74 -51.89 -28.02
C GLY A 11 20.53 -51.40 -28.82
N LYS A 12 19.39 -52.06 -28.64
CA LYS A 12 18.09 -51.66 -29.20
C LYS A 12 17.80 -50.21 -28.83
N SER A 13 17.75 -49.37 -29.85
CA SER A 13 17.49 -47.94 -29.77
C SER A 13 16.09 -47.65 -29.20
N ASN A 14 16.05 -47.01 -28.03
CA ASN A 14 14.84 -46.52 -27.35
C ASN A 14 14.20 -45.33 -28.11
N ARG A 15 13.75 -45.55 -29.34
CA ARG A 15 13.02 -44.54 -30.14
C ARG A 15 11.59 -44.28 -29.63
N PHE A 16 11.09 -45.10 -28.71
CA PHE A 16 9.73 -44.97 -28.16
C PHE A 16 9.57 -43.89 -27.09
N CYS A 17 10.65 -43.30 -26.57
CA CYS A 17 10.56 -42.33 -25.47
C CYS A 17 10.42 -40.87 -25.95
N PHE A 18 10.98 -40.53 -27.11
CA PHE A 18 11.12 -39.13 -27.54
C PHE A 18 9.79 -38.45 -27.91
N CYS A 19 8.84 -39.18 -28.51
CA CYS A 19 7.53 -38.63 -28.87
C CYS A 19 6.67 -38.32 -27.64
N ALA A 20 6.81 -39.10 -26.56
CA ALA A 20 6.10 -38.86 -25.31
C ALA A 20 6.57 -37.58 -24.63
N PHE A 21 7.89 -37.32 -24.63
CA PHE A 21 8.46 -36.07 -24.10
C PHE A 21 8.00 -34.84 -24.89
N ILE A 22 8.01 -34.90 -26.23
CA ILE A 22 7.56 -33.75 -27.04
C ILE A 22 6.09 -33.43 -26.76
N SER A 23 5.24 -34.45 -26.64
CA SER A 23 3.81 -34.27 -26.32
C SER A 23 3.59 -33.63 -24.94
N THR A 24 4.33 -34.05 -23.91
CA THR A 24 4.18 -33.47 -22.57
C THR A 24 4.66 -32.02 -22.50
N PHE A 25 5.73 -31.65 -23.21
CA PHE A 25 6.19 -30.26 -23.29
C PHE A 25 5.17 -29.35 -23.99
N ILE A 26 4.53 -29.83 -25.06
CA ILE A 26 3.48 -29.07 -25.77
C ILE A 26 2.28 -28.82 -24.86
N LEU A 27 1.81 -29.84 -24.14
CA LEU A 27 0.68 -29.70 -23.21
C LEU A 27 0.99 -28.72 -22.07
N LEU A 28 2.20 -28.77 -21.52
CA LEU A 28 2.64 -27.85 -20.47
C LEU A 28 2.69 -26.40 -20.96
N ALA A 29 3.21 -26.16 -22.16
CA ALA A 29 3.26 -24.81 -22.75
C ALA A 29 1.86 -24.22 -22.96
N ILE A 30 0.91 -25.02 -23.44
CA ILE A 30 -0.50 -24.61 -23.59
C ILE A 30 -1.10 -24.23 -22.23
N LEU A 31 -0.86 -25.04 -21.19
CA LEU A 31 -1.35 -24.75 -19.84
C LEU A 31 -0.83 -23.41 -19.31
N ILE A 32 0.47 -23.12 -19.48
CA ILE A 32 1.09 -21.86 -19.04
C ILE A 32 0.48 -20.66 -19.78
N ILE A 33 0.24 -20.77 -21.09
CA ILE A 33 -0.40 -19.71 -21.88
C ILE A 33 -1.84 -19.46 -21.40
N LEU A 34 -2.60 -20.52 -21.11
CA LEU A 34 -3.96 -20.37 -20.59
C LEU A 34 -3.99 -19.72 -19.21
N VAL A 35 -3.11 -20.14 -18.29
CA VAL A 35 -3.02 -19.56 -16.94
C VAL A 35 -2.60 -18.10 -16.99
N SER A 36 -1.61 -17.76 -17.82
CA SER A 36 -1.16 -16.36 -17.97
C SER A 36 -2.24 -15.47 -18.59
N ALA A 37 -3.00 -15.96 -19.58
CA ALA A 37 -4.14 -15.23 -20.14
C ALA A 37 -5.25 -14.99 -19.10
N VAL A 38 -5.54 -15.97 -18.25
CA VAL A 38 -6.51 -15.82 -17.15
C VAL A 38 -6.01 -14.83 -16.10
N LEU A 39 -4.75 -14.93 -15.68
CA LEU A 39 -4.15 -13.99 -14.72
C LEU A 39 -4.12 -12.56 -15.26
N HIS A 40 -3.81 -12.37 -16.54
CA HIS A 40 -3.83 -11.06 -17.18
C HIS A 40 -5.25 -10.48 -17.20
N LYS A 41 -6.27 -11.31 -17.43
CA LYS A 41 -7.67 -10.87 -17.39
C LYS A 41 -8.15 -10.51 -15.98
N ILE A 42 -7.69 -11.23 -14.97
CA ILE A 42 -8.00 -10.92 -13.56
C ILE A 42 -7.30 -9.62 -13.13
N HIS A 43 -6.04 -9.42 -13.53
CA HIS A 43 -5.29 -8.21 -13.19
C HIS A 43 -5.76 -6.97 -13.99
N SER A 44 -6.24 -7.15 -15.23
CA SER A 44 -6.83 -6.06 -16.01
C SER A 44 -8.25 -5.69 -15.57
N GLN A 45 -8.86 -6.49 -14.70
CA GLN A 45 -10.07 -6.14 -13.94
C GLN A 45 -9.73 -5.64 -12.54
N GLY A 46 -8.60 -4.95 -12.38
CA GLY A 46 -8.48 -3.97 -11.29
C GLY A 46 -9.76 -3.12 -11.30
N PRO A 47 -10.30 -2.75 -10.12
CA PRO A 47 -11.59 -2.08 -10.00
C PRO A 47 -11.63 -0.98 -11.04
N THR A 48 -12.47 -1.15 -12.07
CA THR A 48 -12.72 -0.10 -13.05
C THR A 48 -13.05 1.11 -12.19
N PRO A 49 -12.29 2.22 -12.29
CA PRO A 49 -12.66 3.43 -11.58
C PRO A 49 -14.06 3.71 -12.06
N SER A 50 -15.03 3.39 -11.19
CA SER A 50 -16.42 3.71 -11.39
C SER A 50 -16.36 5.17 -11.74
N SER A 51 -16.72 5.51 -12.97
CA SER A 51 -16.91 6.88 -13.39
C SER A 51 -18.11 7.37 -12.62
N PHE A 52 -17.90 7.61 -11.32
CA PHE A 52 -18.79 8.23 -10.41
C PHE A 52 -18.75 9.68 -10.86
N ILE A 53 -19.53 9.98 -11.90
CA ILE A 53 -19.84 11.34 -12.30
C ILE A 53 -20.62 11.84 -11.10
N PRO A 54 -20.03 12.66 -10.21
CA PRO A 54 -20.77 13.19 -9.09
C PRO A 54 -21.90 13.99 -9.73
N SER A 55 -23.14 13.69 -9.33
CA SER A 55 -24.22 14.63 -9.59
C SER A 55 -23.73 16.01 -9.19
N ARG A 56 -24.02 17.05 -9.98
CA ARG A 56 -23.51 18.43 -9.80
C ARG A 56 -23.90 19.09 -8.47
N GLY A 57 -24.42 18.31 -7.50
CA GLY A 57 -24.71 18.69 -6.13
C GLY A 57 -24.41 17.58 -5.09
N ALA A 58 -23.62 16.55 -5.42
CA ALA A 58 -23.14 15.60 -4.42
C ALA A 58 -22.26 16.36 -3.42
N THR A 59 -22.60 16.29 -2.14
CA THR A 59 -21.82 16.97 -1.10
C THR A 59 -20.40 16.38 -1.05
N VAL A 60 -19.41 17.19 -0.70
CA VAL A 60 -18.00 16.76 -0.58
C VAL A 60 -17.86 15.47 0.24
N ASN A 61 -18.68 15.34 1.28
CA ASN A 61 -18.72 14.17 2.15
C ASN A 61 -19.21 12.90 1.44
N GLU A 62 -20.03 13.02 0.40
CA GLU A 62 -20.42 11.88 -0.44
C GLU A 62 -19.27 11.44 -1.36
N ARG A 63 -18.48 12.38 -1.87
CA ARG A 63 -17.35 12.08 -2.77
C ARG A 63 -16.13 11.54 -2.02
N PHE A 64 -15.87 12.05 -0.81
CA PHE A 64 -14.71 11.70 0.01
C PHE A 64 -15.14 11.38 1.46
N PRO A 65 -15.90 10.29 1.66
CA PRO A 65 -16.42 9.95 2.97
C PRO A 65 -15.27 9.69 3.97
N GLY A 66 -15.33 10.35 5.13
CA GLY A 66 -14.39 10.16 6.23
C GLY A 66 -13.13 11.04 6.20
N TYR A 67 -12.82 11.72 5.09
CA TYR A 67 -11.66 12.63 5.02
C TYR A 67 -11.89 13.94 5.76
N PHE A 68 -13.13 14.45 5.69
CA PHE A 68 -13.48 15.78 6.16
C PHE A 68 -14.26 15.74 7.46
N ARG A 69 -13.89 16.61 8.39
CA ARG A 69 -14.58 16.83 9.66
C ARG A 69 -14.75 18.32 9.89
N THR A 70 -15.85 18.69 10.55
CA THR A 70 -15.96 19.99 11.21
C THR A 70 -15.08 20.02 12.45
N LYS A 71 -14.73 21.22 12.93
CA LYS A 71 -13.98 21.37 14.19
C LYS A 71 -14.66 20.65 15.37
N LYS A 72 -15.99 20.76 15.49
CA LYS A 72 -16.76 20.08 16.54
C LYS A 72 -16.69 18.56 16.43
N GLN A 73 -16.75 18.01 15.21
CA GLN A 73 -16.58 16.57 14.99
C GLN A 73 -15.17 16.11 15.35
N GLN A 74 -14.15 16.91 15.03
CA GLN A 74 -12.77 16.63 15.41
C GLN A 74 -12.58 16.62 16.93
N GLU A 75 -13.10 17.63 17.64
CA GLU A 75 -13.03 17.69 19.11
C GLU A 75 -13.69 16.49 19.78
N ASN A 76 -14.82 16.01 19.24
CA ASN A 76 -15.47 14.80 19.73
C ASN A 76 -14.63 13.55 19.44
N PHE A 77 -14.07 13.45 18.23
CA PHE A 77 -13.19 12.35 17.84
C PHE A 77 -11.97 12.24 18.76
N GLU A 78 -11.33 13.36 19.11
CA GLU A 78 -10.18 13.40 20.03
C GLU A 78 -10.53 13.00 21.46
N LYS A 79 -11.75 13.31 21.91
CA LYS A 79 -12.25 12.88 23.23
C LYS A 79 -12.48 11.38 23.28
N GLU A 80 -13.05 10.82 22.21
CA GLU A 80 -13.36 9.39 22.10
C GLU A 80 -12.11 8.54 21.88
N ASN A 81 -11.10 9.08 21.18
CA ASN A 81 -9.88 8.36 20.80
C ASN A 81 -8.65 8.82 21.60
N ARG A 82 -8.78 8.96 22.92
CA ARG A 82 -7.61 9.20 23.78
C ARG A 82 -6.76 7.94 23.87
N PHE A 83 -5.66 7.93 23.14
CA PHE A 83 -4.68 6.85 23.21
C PHE A 83 -3.96 6.90 24.55
N VAL A 84 -4.09 5.83 25.34
CA VAL A 84 -3.24 5.58 26.51
C VAL A 84 -2.18 4.59 26.06
N HIS A 85 -0.95 5.06 25.82
CA HIS A 85 0.16 4.16 25.53
C HIS A 85 0.85 3.72 26.83
N THR A 86 0.80 2.40 27.06
CA THR A 86 1.53 1.71 28.13
C THR A 86 2.71 0.98 27.51
N GLY A 87 3.93 1.42 27.83
CA GLY A 87 5.18 0.87 27.30
C GLY A 87 6.35 1.78 27.64
N CYS A 88 7.46 1.66 26.92
CA CYS A 88 8.64 2.53 27.10
C CYS A 88 8.53 3.90 26.45
N CYS A 89 7.59 4.03 25.50
CA CYS A 89 7.36 5.24 24.73
C CYS A 89 5.94 5.71 24.98
N ASN A 90 5.82 6.96 25.39
CA ASN A 90 4.55 7.65 25.48
C ASN A 90 4.41 8.54 24.24
N SER A 91 3.32 8.40 23.50
CA SER A 91 2.97 9.31 22.42
C SER A 91 2.16 10.47 22.99
N ASP A 92 2.47 11.68 22.53
CA ASP A 92 1.63 12.85 22.75
C ASP A 92 0.95 13.21 21.41
N PRO A 93 -0.29 12.75 21.18
CA PRO A 93 -0.98 12.93 19.92
C PRO A 93 -1.60 14.32 19.82
N HIS A 94 -1.42 14.99 18.68
CA HIS A 94 -2.12 16.22 18.32
C HIS A 94 -2.55 16.18 16.86
N TYR A 95 -3.68 16.81 16.52
CA TYR A 95 -4.16 16.87 15.15
C TYR A 95 -3.84 18.21 14.49
N VAL A 96 -3.42 18.15 13.23
CA VAL A 96 -3.13 19.33 12.41
C VAL A 96 -4.01 19.35 11.16
N SER A 97 -4.28 20.55 10.64
CA SER A 97 -4.98 20.75 9.37
C SER A 97 -4.20 21.74 8.48
N PRO A 98 -3.13 21.28 7.81
CA PRO A 98 -2.33 22.14 6.94
C PRO A 98 -3.10 22.55 5.69
N THR A 99 -2.81 23.74 5.17
CA THR A 99 -3.35 24.21 3.89
C THR A 99 -2.49 23.76 2.71
N TYR A 100 -1.18 23.65 2.92
CA TYR A 100 -0.21 23.22 1.92
C TYR A 100 0.63 22.09 2.49
N TRP A 101 1.00 21.13 1.64
CA TRP A 101 1.82 20.02 2.05
C TRP A 101 2.56 19.41 0.85
N VAL A 102 3.81 19.01 1.07
CA VAL A 102 4.62 18.24 0.13
C VAL A 102 4.14 16.78 0.12
N ASP A 103 3.77 16.28 -1.05
CA ASP A 103 3.38 14.89 -1.26
C ASP A 103 4.61 13.96 -1.35
N SER A 104 4.38 12.66 -1.52
CA SER A 104 5.45 11.66 -1.67
C SER A 104 6.27 11.79 -2.97
N GLU A 105 5.87 12.69 -3.87
CA GLU A 105 6.58 13.00 -5.13
C GLU A 105 7.37 14.32 -5.01
N ASP A 106 7.55 14.84 -3.79
CA ASP A 106 8.19 16.12 -3.49
C ASP A 106 7.49 17.34 -4.12
N VAL A 107 6.19 17.23 -4.42
CA VAL A 107 5.39 18.33 -4.97
C VAL A 107 4.57 19.00 -3.88
N ASN A 108 4.70 20.32 -3.72
CA ASN A 108 3.87 21.08 -2.80
C ASN A 108 2.43 21.19 -3.33
N ARG A 109 1.48 20.52 -2.69
CA ARG A 109 0.06 20.48 -3.04
C ARG A 109 -0.75 21.38 -2.10
N THR A 110 -1.89 21.86 -2.60
CA THR A 110 -2.91 22.50 -1.76
C THR A 110 -3.87 21.44 -1.26
N ILE A 111 -3.95 21.26 0.05
CA ILE A 111 -4.87 20.33 0.69
C ILE A 111 -6.28 20.87 0.54
N ALA A 112 -7.21 20.02 0.09
CA ALA A 112 -8.59 20.42 -0.10
C ALA A 112 -9.22 20.82 1.24
N GLN A 113 -9.91 21.96 1.25
CA GLN A 113 -10.69 22.47 2.37
C GLN A 113 -12.05 22.91 1.85
N PHE A 114 -13.08 22.69 2.63
CA PHE A 114 -14.46 23.01 2.26
C PHE A 114 -15.12 23.80 3.39
N ASP A 115 -16.22 24.48 3.10
CA ASP A 115 -16.86 25.40 4.05
C ASP A 115 -17.11 24.74 5.42
N GLY A 116 -16.36 25.18 6.44
CA GLY A 116 -16.37 24.62 7.79
C GLY A 116 -15.84 23.19 7.96
N HIS A 117 -15.32 22.56 6.91
CA HIS A 117 -14.86 21.18 6.87
C HIS A 117 -13.39 21.07 6.46
N GLN A 118 -12.61 20.38 7.28
CA GLN A 118 -11.16 20.26 7.16
C GLN A 118 -10.71 18.81 7.25
N GLN A 119 -9.55 18.53 6.66
CA GLN A 119 -8.85 17.26 6.86
C GLN A 119 -7.92 17.43 8.06
N TYR A 120 -8.06 16.52 9.02
CA TYR A 120 -7.26 16.52 10.24
C TYR A 120 -6.36 15.31 10.24
N PHE A 121 -5.06 15.55 10.40
CA PHE A 121 -4.05 14.51 10.38
C PHE A 121 -3.40 14.42 11.75
N LEU A 122 -3.33 13.19 12.27
CA LEU A 122 -2.67 12.91 13.55
C LEU A 122 -1.17 13.17 13.39
N GLN A 123 -0.57 13.88 14.32
CA GLN A 123 0.87 13.96 14.54
C GLN A 123 1.15 13.49 15.97
N GLU A 124 2.30 12.87 16.18
CA GLU A 124 2.68 12.42 17.52
C GLU A 124 4.08 12.90 17.86
N SER A 125 4.27 13.42 19.07
CA SER A 125 5.61 13.53 19.66
C SER A 125 5.90 12.32 20.53
N CYS A 126 7.19 11.99 20.70
CA CYS A 126 7.62 10.75 21.34
C CYS A 126 8.42 11.04 22.61
N ILE A 127 7.90 10.56 23.74
CA ILE A 127 8.50 10.76 25.07
C ILE A 127 8.99 9.40 25.58
N GLN A 128 10.28 9.28 25.87
CA GLN A 128 10.85 8.09 26.48
C GLN A 128 10.63 8.08 27.99
N ILE A 129 10.09 6.97 28.52
CA ILE A 129 9.96 6.77 29.97
C ILE A 129 11.35 6.57 30.58
N ALA A 130 11.63 7.27 31.66
CA ALA A 130 12.87 7.15 32.42
C ALA A 130 13.12 5.68 32.82
N ASN A 131 14.37 5.24 32.70
CA ASN A 131 14.82 3.89 33.06
C ASN A 131 14.26 2.74 32.21
N CYS A 132 13.56 3.00 31.10
CA CYS A 132 13.36 1.94 30.12
C CYS A 132 14.66 1.68 29.34
N LEU A 133 15.16 0.45 29.46
CA LEU A 133 16.39 -0.02 28.78
C LEU A 133 16.11 -1.01 27.64
N SER A 134 14.86 -1.45 27.47
CA SER A 134 14.53 -2.45 26.43
C SER A 134 14.52 -1.87 25.01
N CYS A 135 14.28 -0.56 24.87
CA CYS A 135 14.26 0.10 23.57
C CYS A 135 14.48 1.62 23.68
N ARG A 136 14.71 2.24 22.52
CA ARG A 136 14.76 3.70 22.36
C ARG A 136 13.51 4.18 21.63
N CYS A 137 12.93 5.25 22.12
CA CYS A 137 11.76 5.86 21.51
C CYS A 137 12.19 6.74 20.33
N GLN A 138 11.65 6.48 19.15
CA GLN A 138 11.90 7.23 17.94
C GLN A 138 10.60 7.48 17.20
N THR A 139 10.54 8.63 16.57
CA THR A 139 9.43 9.00 15.71
C THR A 139 9.75 8.60 14.28
N LEU A 140 8.95 7.70 13.72
CA LEU A 140 9.14 7.20 12.36
C LEU A 140 8.18 7.89 11.38
N PRO A 141 8.64 8.24 10.17
CA PRO A 141 7.75 8.75 9.13
C PRO A 141 6.69 7.69 8.78
N TYR A 142 5.51 8.15 8.42
CA TYR A 142 4.47 7.29 7.86
C TYR A 142 3.65 8.05 6.82
N LEU A 143 3.15 7.31 5.84
CA LEU A 143 2.36 7.89 4.77
C LEU A 143 0.90 7.99 5.19
N VAL A 144 0.27 9.13 4.90
CA VAL A 144 -1.17 9.31 4.96
C VAL A 144 -1.72 9.64 3.58
N THR A 145 -3.00 9.37 3.38
CA THR A 145 -3.72 9.89 2.21
C THR A 145 -4.37 11.22 2.55
N ALA A 146 -4.34 12.15 1.60
CA ALA A 146 -5.09 13.40 1.69
C ALA A 146 -5.72 13.74 0.34
N VAL A 147 -6.89 14.38 0.39
CA VAL A 147 -7.51 14.97 -0.78
C VAL A 147 -6.83 16.31 -1.06
N TYR A 148 -6.35 16.52 -2.27
CA TYR A 148 -5.69 17.75 -2.69
C TYR A 148 -6.35 18.35 -3.93
N VAL A 149 -6.13 19.64 -4.15
CA VAL A 149 -6.68 20.39 -5.29
C VAL A 149 -5.77 20.20 -6.50
N VAL A 150 -6.33 19.66 -7.58
CA VAL A 150 -5.65 19.53 -8.89
C VAL A 150 -5.92 20.76 -9.75
N ALA A 151 -7.18 21.21 -9.78
CA ALA A 151 -7.66 22.39 -10.50
C ALA A 151 -8.93 22.92 -9.83
N VAL A 152 -9.51 24.00 -10.36
CA VAL A 152 -10.80 24.52 -9.88
C VAL A 152 -11.87 23.41 -9.96
N ASP A 153 -12.50 23.10 -8.83
CA ASP A 153 -13.48 22.02 -8.67
C ASP A 153 -12.98 20.61 -9.04
N SER A 154 -11.66 20.42 -9.14
CA SER A 154 -11.02 19.14 -9.41
C SER A 154 -10.10 18.74 -8.26
N TYR A 155 -10.34 17.53 -7.75
CA TYR A 155 -9.69 17.00 -6.56
C TYR A 155 -9.21 15.58 -6.83
N ASP A 156 -8.10 15.22 -6.21
CA ASP A 156 -7.53 13.87 -6.27
C ASP A 156 -6.99 13.48 -4.89
N VAL A 157 -6.64 12.20 -4.72
CA VAL A 157 -6.11 11.64 -3.47
C VAL A 157 -4.63 11.32 -3.67
N GLY A 158 -3.79 11.92 -2.84
CA GLY A 158 -2.34 11.72 -2.87
C GLY A 158 -1.83 11.12 -1.57
N TRP A 159 -0.59 10.63 -1.60
CA TRP A 159 0.15 10.20 -0.41
C TRP A 159 1.04 11.33 0.08
N PHE A 160 1.05 11.58 1.38
CA PHE A 160 1.80 12.63 2.03
C PHE A 160 2.65 12.03 3.15
N ASP A 161 3.90 12.45 3.22
CA ASP A 161 4.77 12.07 4.34
C ASP A 161 4.35 12.84 5.58
N LEU A 162 3.77 12.11 6.52
CA LEU A 162 3.43 12.63 7.81
C LEU A 162 4.59 12.37 8.77
N GLY A 163 5.08 13.49 9.30
CA GLY A 163 5.91 13.54 10.49
C GLY A 163 5.17 12.95 11.67
N SER A 164 5.23 11.62 11.75
CA SER A 164 5.84 10.92 12.86
C SER A 164 4.87 10.17 13.77
N CYS A 165 4.98 8.84 13.75
CA CYS A 165 4.37 7.93 14.73
C CYS A 165 5.44 7.50 15.74
N CYS A 166 5.11 7.55 17.04
CA CYS A 166 6.05 7.20 18.10
C CYS A 166 6.20 5.69 18.24
N LYS A 167 7.42 5.17 18.10
CA LYS A 167 7.72 3.73 18.22
C LYS A 167 8.92 3.43 19.11
N CYS A 168 8.86 2.27 19.74
CA CYS A 168 9.93 1.64 20.51
C CYS A 168 10.81 0.84 19.54
N ILE A 169 12.06 1.27 19.36
CA ILE A 169 13.04 0.65 18.46
C ILE A 169 14.10 -0.06 19.30
N ASN A 170 14.43 -1.32 18.97
CA ASN A 170 15.47 -2.08 19.67
C ASN A 170 16.77 -1.27 19.69
N SER A 171 17.33 -1.10 20.90
CA SER A 171 18.58 -0.35 21.11
C SER A 171 19.82 -1.14 20.71
#